data_AF-A0A7S0KCF7-F1
#
_entry.id   AF-A0A7S0KCF7-F1
#
_cell.length_a   1.000
_cell.length_b   1.000
_cell.length_c   1.000
_cell.angle_alpha   90.00
_cell.angle_beta   90.00
_cell.angle_gamma   90.00
#
_symmetry.space_group_name_H-M   'P 1'
#
loop_
_entity.id
_entity.type
_entity.pdbx_description
1 polymer ?
#
loop_
_entity_poly.entity_id
_entity_poly.type
_entity_poly.pdbx_seq_one_letter_code
_entity_poly.pdbx_strand_id
1 'polypeptide(L)'
;TTQQATAAVALDRASLYGIYVRRRVLGFDQLGFEAVGKLWELVGEYVSSTEGYVDDGNKEDLLSWPTPERTVQISVQQLCLKFDRAINDGVDDDKYDEIKKLIETWVTHYPDLPVLHYMRFIMCLKRRDRSGTLEHFHRYFDYAVIYERRRQAAQSSTANTITSSTVRQYAAIVLTALHHSFREDALAKAATEEAIRISQQQSVQTNQHKDD
;
A
#
# COMPACT_ATOMS: atom_id res chain seq x y z
N THR A 1 -44.00 0.02 -37.80
CA THR A 1 -43.93 1.32 -37.12
C THR A 1 -44.18 1.12 -35.63
N THR A 2 -43.13 0.82 -34.86
CA THR A 2 -43.09 1.16 -33.42
C THR A 2 -41.65 1.06 -32.95
N GLN A 3 -41.06 2.23 -32.74
CA GLN A 3 -39.80 2.44 -32.05
C GLN A 3 -39.96 2.01 -30.59
N GLN A 4 -39.02 1.23 -30.07
CA GLN A 4 -38.64 1.31 -28.67
C GLN A 4 -37.16 0.96 -28.55
N ALA A 5 -36.33 1.93 -28.92
CA ALA A 5 -34.96 2.00 -28.46
C ALA A 5 -35.03 2.29 -26.95
N THR A 6 -35.02 1.23 -26.14
CA THR A 6 -34.57 1.37 -24.76
C THR A 6 -33.10 1.72 -24.86
N ALA A 7 -32.78 3.00 -24.69
CA ALA A 7 -31.43 3.46 -24.39
C ALA A 7 -31.06 2.88 -23.02
N ALA A 8 -30.77 1.58 -22.97
CA ALA A 8 -30.10 0.96 -21.86
C ALA A 8 -28.80 1.74 -21.71
N VAL A 9 -28.64 2.42 -20.57
CA VAL A 9 -27.42 3.15 -20.22
C VAL A 9 -26.26 2.19 -20.44
N ALA A 10 -25.59 2.35 -21.56
CA ALA A 10 -24.64 1.38 -22.09
C ALA A 10 -23.32 1.57 -21.36
N LEU A 11 -23.30 1.25 -20.07
CA LEU A 11 -22.07 1.01 -19.35
C LEU A 11 -21.43 -0.22 -19.97
N ASP A 12 -20.52 0.03 -20.90
CA ASP A 12 -19.72 -1.02 -21.50
C ASP A 12 -18.99 -1.80 -20.39
N ARG A 13 -19.12 -3.13 -20.43
CA ARG A 13 -18.54 -4.04 -19.44
C ARG A 13 -17.02 -3.93 -19.34
N ALA A 14 -16.36 -3.53 -20.43
CA ALA A 14 -14.91 -3.35 -20.50
C ALA A 14 -14.47 -1.91 -20.22
N SER A 15 -15.41 -0.95 -20.16
CA SER A 15 -15.13 0.43 -19.76
C SER A 15 -14.71 0.49 -18.30
N LEU A 16 -13.86 1.46 -17.96
CA LEU A 16 -13.44 1.75 -16.59
C LEU A 16 -14.64 1.93 -15.64
N TYR A 17 -15.72 2.57 -16.12
CA TYR A 17 -16.95 2.75 -15.36
C TYR A 17 -17.73 1.43 -15.18
N GLY A 18 -17.78 0.57 -16.21
CA GLY A 18 -18.41 -0.74 -16.11
C GLY A 18 -17.66 -1.67 -15.14
N ILE A 19 -16.32 -1.66 -15.20
CA ILE A 19 -15.46 -2.38 -14.26
C ILE A 19 -15.66 -1.85 -12.84
N TYR A 20 -15.75 -0.52 -12.67
CA TYR A 20 -16.01 0.11 -11.38
C TYR A 20 -17.34 -0.34 -10.77
N VAL A 21 -18.44 -0.23 -11.52
CA VAL A 21 -19.79 -0.61 -11.03
C VAL A 21 -19.83 -2.09 -10.71
N ARG A 22 -19.33 -2.96 -11.60
CA ARG A 22 -19.30 -4.41 -11.36
C ARG A 22 -18.51 -4.75 -10.10
N ARG A 23 -17.40 -4.06 -9.87
CA ARG A 23 -16.60 -4.25 -8.67
C ARG A 23 -17.34 -3.82 -7.40
N ARG A 24 -18.11 -2.73 -7.45
CA ARG A 24 -18.92 -2.27 -6.32
C ARG A 24 -20.06 -3.22 -6.01
N VAL A 25 -20.75 -3.74 -7.04
CA VAL A 25 -21.80 -4.76 -6.88
C VAL A 25 -21.22 -6.04 -6.28
N LEU A 26 -20.11 -6.57 -6.84
CA LEU A 26 -19.44 -7.75 -6.29
C LEU A 26 -18.94 -7.52 -4.85
N GLY A 27 -18.50 -6.30 -4.54
CA GLY A 27 -18.10 -5.94 -3.19
C GLY A 27 -19.28 -5.91 -2.22
N PHE A 28 -20.44 -5.42 -2.66
CA PHE A 28 -21.67 -5.40 -1.86
C PHE A 28 -22.21 -6.81 -1.60
N ASP A 29 -22.19 -7.68 -2.61
CA ASP A 29 -22.62 -9.08 -2.47
C ASP A 29 -21.75 -9.88 -1.47
N GLN A 30 -20.52 -9.44 -1.21
CA GLN A 30 -19.61 -10.05 -0.23
C GLN A 30 -19.82 -9.51 1.19
N LEU A 31 -20.63 -8.48 1.39
CA LEU A 31 -20.88 -7.92 2.72
C LEU A 31 -21.90 -8.79 3.48
N GLY A 32 -21.57 -9.10 4.74
CA GLY A 32 -22.55 -9.66 5.67
C GLY A 32 -23.62 -8.63 6.03
N PHE A 33 -24.78 -9.11 6.51
CA PHE A 33 -25.92 -8.26 6.88
C PHE A 33 -25.55 -7.12 7.86
N GLU A 34 -24.69 -7.39 8.84
CA GLU A 34 -24.18 -6.38 9.79
C GLU A 34 -23.41 -5.26 9.09
N ALA A 35 -22.61 -5.59 8.08
CA ALA A 35 -21.85 -4.60 7.32
C ALA A 35 -22.75 -3.77 6.39
N VAL A 36 -23.80 -4.36 5.84
CA VAL A 36 -24.82 -3.62 5.07
C VAL A 36 -25.60 -2.66 5.99
N GLY A 37 -25.93 -3.09 7.21
CA GLY A 37 -26.58 -2.24 8.22
C GLY A 37 -25.76 -1.00 8.55
N LYS A 38 -24.48 -1.17 8.88
CA LYS A 38 -23.58 -0.04 9.15
C LYS A 38 -23.35 0.84 7.91
N LEU A 39 -23.28 0.26 6.71
CA LEU A 39 -23.21 1.03 5.46
C LEU A 39 -24.45 1.92 5.29
N TRP A 40 -25.63 1.40 5.63
CA TRP A 40 -26.88 2.18 5.57
C TRP A 40 -26.91 3.33 6.58
N GLU A 41 -26.43 3.09 7.80
CA GLU A 41 -26.28 4.13 8.83
C GLU A 41 -25.35 5.26 8.34
N LEU A 42 -24.19 4.92 7.77
CA LEU A 42 -23.24 5.89 7.20
C LEU A 42 -23.80 6.65 5.99
N VAL A 43 -24.59 5.99 5.14
CA VAL A 43 -25.27 6.68 4.04
C VAL A 43 -26.31 7.65 4.60
N GLY A 44 -27.04 7.28 5.66
CA GLY A 44 -27.95 8.17 6.37
C GLY A 44 -27.23 9.38 6.98
N GLU A 45 -26.08 9.15 7.61
CA GLU A 45 -25.23 10.21 8.17
C GLU A 45 -24.67 11.13 7.08
N TYR A 46 -24.20 10.55 5.97
CA TYR A 46 -23.69 11.31 4.82
C TYR A 46 -24.76 12.21 4.20
N VAL A 47 -25.96 11.68 3.96
CA VAL A 47 -27.10 12.43 3.43
C VAL A 47 -27.52 13.54 4.39
N SER A 48 -27.54 13.25 5.69
CA SER A 48 -27.82 14.24 6.74
C SER A 48 -26.77 15.36 6.79
N SER A 49 -25.49 15.01 6.62
CA SER A 49 -24.37 15.97 6.47
C SER A 49 -24.44 16.79 5.18
N THR A 50 -25.07 16.28 4.12
CA THR A 50 -25.19 17.02 2.85
C THR A 50 -26.36 18.01 2.86
N GLU A 51 -27.41 17.74 3.63
CA GLU A 51 -28.55 18.65 3.81
C GLU A 51 -28.27 19.78 4.81
N GLY A 52 -27.29 19.61 5.70
CA GLY A 52 -26.81 20.66 6.62
C GLY A 52 -25.32 20.94 6.43
N TYR A 53 -24.97 21.90 5.57
CA TYR A 53 -23.59 22.39 5.46
C TYR A 53 -23.20 23.15 6.75
N VAL A 54 -22.79 22.42 7.77
CA VAL A 54 -21.94 22.90 8.85
C VAL A 54 -20.67 22.08 8.77
N ASP A 55 -19.61 22.76 8.36
CA ASP A 55 -18.22 22.29 8.39
C ASP A 55 -17.81 22.01 9.84
N ASP A 56 -18.18 20.84 10.37
CA ASP A 56 -17.65 20.35 11.63
C ASP A 56 -16.60 19.28 11.33
N GLY A 57 -15.40 19.52 11.84
CA GLY A 57 -14.14 18.90 11.44
C GLY A 57 -13.96 17.42 11.77
N ASN A 58 -15.03 16.66 12.03
CA ASN A 58 -14.96 15.24 12.35
C ASN A 58 -14.85 14.36 11.09
N LYS A 59 -13.73 14.50 10.38
CA LYS A 59 -13.32 13.53 9.35
C LYS A 59 -12.74 12.24 9.94
N GLU A 60 -12.65 12.15 11.27
CA GLU A 60 -12.12 10.98 11.98
C GLU A 60 -13.07 9.77 11.92
N ASP A 61 -14.39 9.98 11.86
CA ASP A 61 -15.35 8.87 11.87
C ASP A 61 -15.44 8.13 10.53
N LEU A 62 -15.08 8.78 9.41
CA LEU A 62 -14.96 8.12 8.10
C LEU A 62 -13.74 7.18 8.00
N LEU A 63 -12.83 7.23 8.98
CA LEU A 63 -11.69 6.30 9.10
C LEU A 63 -12.05 5.02 9.88
N SER A 64 -13.21 5.00 10.56
CA SER A 64 -13.65 3.87 11.39
C SER A 64 -14.20 2.68 10.60
N TRP A 65 -14.60 2.90 9.34
CA TRP A 65 -15.03 1.82 8.47
C TRP A 65 -13.82 0.97 8.07
N PRO A 66 -13.96 -0.38 7.99
CA PRO A 66 -12.95 -1.19 7.35
C PRO A 66 -12.91 -0.86 5.85
N THR A 67 -12.19 0.20 5.50
CA THR A 67 -11.88 0.54 4.12
C THR A 67 -11.18 -0.66 3.50
N PRO A 68 -11.68 -1.22 2.39
CA PRO A 68 -11.07 -2.40 1.80
C PRO A 68 -9.57 -2.17 1.61
N GLU A 69 -8.74 -3.16 1.91
CA GLU A 69 -7.27 -3.06 1.86
C GLU A 69 -6.77 -2.35 0.59
N ARG A 70 -7.40 -2.63 -0.56
CA ARG A 70 -7.09 -1.96 -1.83
C ARG A 70 -7.38 -0.46 -1.84
N THR A 71 -8.47 -0.03 -1.22
CA THR A 71 -8.79 1.40 -1.09
C THR A 71 -7.73 2.09 -0.24
N VAL A 72 -7.33 1.48 0.89
CA VAL A 72 -6.21 1.99 1.71
C VAL A 72 -4.94 2.05 0.87
N GLN A 73 -4.62 1.00 0.12
CA GLN A 73 -3.44 0.95 -0.74
C GLN A 73 -3.43 2.09 -1.79
N ILE A 74 -4.57 2.34 -2.45
CA ILE A 74 -4.71 3.43 -3.43
C ILE A 74 -4.59 4.78 -2.73
N SER A 75 -5.23 4.96 -1.58
CA SER A 75 -5.18 6.20 -0.80
C SER A 75 -3.76 6.49 -0.31
N VAL A 76 -3.03 5.48 0.19
CA VAL A 76 -1.62 5.63 0.60
C VAL A 76 -0.77 5.99 -0.62
N GLN A 77 -0.96 5.34 -1.76
CA GLN A 77 -0.21 5.68 -2.98
C GLN A 77 -0.46 7.12 -3.44
N GLN A 78 -1.71 7.58 -3.36
CA GLN A 78 -2.06 8.98 -3.64
C GLN A 78 -1.42 9.93 -2.62
N LEU A 79 -1.37 9.55 -1.34
CA LEU A 79 -0.68 10.31 -0.31
C LEU A 79 0.82 10.36 -0.55
N CYS A 80 1.48 9.28 -0.99
CA CYS A 80 2.90 9.30 -1.38
C CYS A 80 3.16 10.36 -2.45
N LEU A 81 2.32 10.43 -3.48
CA LEU A 81 2.45 11.41 -4.57
C LEU A 81 2.19 12.84 -4.09
N LYS A 82 1.20 13.03 -3.20
CA LYS A 82 0.94 14.35 -2.59
C LYS A 82 2.08 14.79 -1.68
N PHE A 83 2.63 13.86 -0.91
CA PHE A 83 3.75 14.11 -0.01
C PHE A 83 5.02 14.46 -0.78
N ASP A 84 5.33 13.76 -1.87
CA ASP A 84 6.49 14.06 -2.72
C ASP A 84 6.39 15.47 -3.34
N ARG A 85 5.20 15.88 -3.78
CA ARG A 85 4.95 17.27 -4.22
C ARG A 85 5.11 18.27 -3.08
N ALA A 86 4.51 18.02 -1.93
CA ALA A 86 4.59 18.90 -0.77
C ALA A 86 6.04 19.06 -0.25
N ILE A 87 6.88 18.04 -0.41
CA ILE A 87 8.31 18.12 -0.09
C ILE A 87 9.05 19.06 -1.05
N ASN A 88 8.75 18.96 -2.35
CA ASN A 88 9.40 19.81 -3.36
C ASN A 88 9.00 21.28 -3.22
N ASP A 89 7.82 21.56 -2.67
CA ASP A 89 7.31 22.91 -2.46
C ASP A 89 7.78 23.56 -1.14
N GLY A 90 8.54 22.84 -0.30
CA GLY A 90 8.97 23.31 1.03
C GLY A 90 7.94 22.93 2.10
N VAL A 91 8.33 22.00 2.98
CA VAL A 91 7.43 21.34 3.93
C VAL A 91 6.93 22.31 5.01
N ASP A 92 5.61 22.34 5.17
CA ASP A 92 4.89 22.86 6.33
C ASP A 92 4.83 21.72 7.38
N ASP A 93 5.45 21.89 8.55
CA ASP A 93 5.54 20.84 9.58
C ASP A 93 4.15 20.32 10.02
N ASP A 94 3.13 21.17 9.96
CA ASP A 94 1.75 20.83 10.32
C ASP A 94 1.15 19.73 9.41
N LYS A 95 1.43 19.77 8.10
CA LYS A 95 0.94 18.76 7.14
C LYS A 95 1.58 17.40 7.36
N TYR A 96 2.81 17.36 7.86
CA TYR A 96 3.49 16.12 8.18
C TYR A 96 2.82 15.42 9.36
N ASP A 97 2.47 16.18 10.40
CA ASP A 97 1.84 15.63 11.60
C ASP A 97 0.42 15.13 11.32
N GLU A 98 -0.35 15.80 10.45
CA GLU A 98 -1.64 15.30 9.95
C GLU A 98 -1.50 13.95 9.22
N ILE A 99 -0.54 13.85 8.29
CA ILE A 99 -0.29 12.61 7.53
C ILE A 99 0.20 11.49 8.45
N LYS A 100 1.04 11.82 9.44
CA LYS A 100 1.54 10.85 10.42
C LYS A 100 0.41 10.26 11.26
N LYS A 101 -0.47 11.10 11.81
CA LYS A 101 -1.65 10.66 12.57
C LYS A 101 -2.54 9.76 11.73
N LEU A 102 -2.81 10.14 10.48
CA LEU A 102 -3.61 9.33 9.57
C LEU A 102 -3.01 7.94 9.34
N ILE A 103 -1.69 7.85 9.15
CA ILE A 103 -0.99 6.57 8.99
C ILE A 103 -0.96 5.77 10.30
N GLU A 104 -0.89 6.41 11.46
CA GLU A 104 -1.00 5.75 12.77
C GLU A 104 -2.37 5.11 12.98
N THR A 105 -3.44 5.81 12.62
CA THR A 105 -4.80 5.24 12.60
C THR A 105 -4.86 4.04 11.65
N TRP A 106 -4.35 4.17 10.43
CA TRP A 106 -4.39 3.07 9.45
C TRP A 106 -3.56 1.85 9.83
N VAL A 107 -2.40 2.02 10.47
CA VAL A 107 -1.59 0.88 10.94
C VAL A 107 -2.29 0.14 12.07
N THR A 108 -3.08 0.83 12.89
CA THR A 108 -3.89 0.21 13.94
C THR A 108 -4.97 -0.70 13.35
N HIS A 109 -5.58 -0.27 12.24
CA HIS A 109 -6.60 -1.06 11.53
C HIS A 109 -6.02 -2.13 10.59
N TYR A 110 -4.86 -1.89 9.98
CA TYR A 110 -4.25 -2.75 8.95
C TYR A 110 -2.75 -2.96 9.18
N PRO A 111 -2.34 -3.72 10.20
CA PRO A 111 -0.91 -3.93 10.51
C PRO A 111 -0.16 -4.68 9.40
N ASP A 112 -0.87 -5.53 8.65
CA ASP A 112 -0.31 -6.43 7.63
C ASP A 112 0.01 -5.74 6.30
N LEU A 113 -0.37 -4.47 6.10
CA LEU A 113 -0.23 -3.79 4.80
C LEU A 113 1.19 -3.22 4.61
N PRO A 114 2.01 -3.74 3.67
CA PRO A 114 3.39 -3.27 3.50
C PRO A 114 3.47 -1.79 3.11
N VAL A 115 2.50 -1.31 2.33
CA VAL A 115 2.48 0.06 1.80
C VAL A 115 2.45 1.12 2.91
N LEU A 116 1.86 0.81 4.08
CA LEU A 116 1.89 1.71 5.23
C LEU A 116 3.29 1.85 5.84
N HIS A 117 4.00 0.72 5.99
CA HIS A 117 5.38 0.72 6.49
C HIS A 117 6.34 1.39 5.50
N TYR A 118 6.10 1.24 4.20
CA TYR A 118 6.84 1.98 3.17
C TYR A 118 6.63 3.49 3.29
N MET A 119 5.40 3.94 3.48
CA MET A 119 5.12 5.38 3.63
C MET A 119 5.81 5.94 4.88
N ARG A 120 5.75 5.23 6.01
CA ARG A 120 6.48 5.62 7.23
C ARG A 120 7.99 5.66 7.01
N PHE A 121 8.54 4.68 6.30
CA PHE A 121 9.95 4.66 5.93
C PHE A 121 10.34 5.93 5.16
N ILE A 122 9.58 6.33 4.13
CA ILE A 122 9.84 7.55 3.35
C ILE A 122 9.73 8.81 4.23
N MET A 123 8.75 8.86 5.12
CA MET A 123 8.57 9.98 6.06
C MET A 123 9.78 10.13 7.00
N CYS A 124 10.24 9.04 7.62
CA CYS A 124 11.42 9.02 8.49
C CYS A 124 12.71 9.36 7.72
N LEU A 125 12.86 8.84 6.49
CA LEU A 125 14.01 9.09 5.64
C LEU A 125 14.18 10.58 5.34
N LYS A 126 13.07 11.29 5.11
CA LYS A 126 13.08 12.73 4.81
C LYS A 126 13.44 13.58 6.04
N ARG A 127 13.03 13.18 7.24
CA ARG A 127 13.45 13.82 8.51
C ARG A 127 14.87 13.46 8.94
N ARG A 128 15.55 12.57 8.21
CA ARG A 128 16.87 12.01 8.56
C ARG A 128 16.89 11.32 9.92
N ASP A 129 15.75 10.80 10.39
CA ASP A 129 15.72 9.95 11.58
C ASP A 129 16.24 8.56 11.22
N ARG A 130 17.49 8.28 11.59
CA ARG A 130 18.15 7.01 11.30
C ARG A 130 17.42 5.82 11.90
N SER A 131 17.10 5.89 13.20
CA SER A 131 16.47 4.80 13.95
C SER A 131 15.10 4.45 13.38
N GLY A 132 14.24 5.45 13.19
CA GLY A 132 12.92 5.24 12.63
C GLY A 132 12.98 4.73 11.19
N THR A 133 13.94 5.22 10.39
CA THR A 133 14.09 4.78 9.01
C THR A 133 14.46 3.30 8.92
N LEU A 134 15.44 2.84 9.71
CA LEU A 134 15.85 1.43 9.70
C LEU A 134 14.76 0.49 10.22
N GLU A 135 14.05 0.87 11.29
CA GLU A 135 12.97 0.05 11.84
C GLU A 135 11.84 -0.16 10.82
N HIS A 136 11.36 0.93 10.20
CA HIS A 136 10.28 0.84 9.21
C HIS A 136 10.73 0.19 7.91
N PHE A 137 12.01 0.33 7.55
CA PHE A 137 12.61 -0.38 6.41
C PHE A 137 12.57 -1.90 6.61
N HIS A 138 13.08 -2.40 7.73
CA HIS A 138 13.07 -3.84 8.01
C HIS A 138 11.63 -4.37 8.08
N ARG A 139 10.75 -3.64 8.78
CA ARG A 139 9.34 -3.98 8.88
C ARG A 139 8.65 -4.04 7.50
N TYR A 140 8.92 -3.08 6.61
CA TYR A 140 8.40 -3.11 5.24
C TYR A 140 8.81 -4.37 4.50
N PHE A 141 10.09 -4.73 4.53
CA PHE A 141 10.60 -5.90 3.83
C PHE A 141 10.11 -7.22 4.43
N ASP A 142 9.95 -7.31 5.75
CA ASP A 142 9.35 -8.46 6.41
C ASP A 142 7.90 -8.68 5.96
N TYR A 143 7.09 -7.62 5.96
CA TYR A 143 5.71 -7.69 5.47
C TYR A 143 5.63 -7.91 3.96
N ALA A 144 6.55 -7.36 3.16
CA ALA A 144 6.60 -7.59 1.72
C ALA A 144 6.83 -9.08 1.38
N VAL A 145 7.74 -9.75 2.10
CA VAL A 145 7.99 -11.19 1.93
C VAL A 145 6.75 -12.02 2.31
N ILE A 146 6.07 -11.65 3.40
CA ILE A 146 4.83 -12.32 3.81
C ILE A 146 3.72 -12.13 2.77
N TYR A 147 3.58 -10.90 2.25
CA TYR A 147 2.58 -10.55 1.25
C TYR A 147 2.80 -11.31 -0.06
N GLU A 148 4.04 -11.41 -0.54
CA GLU A 148 4.36 -12.20 -1.72
C GLU A 148 4.08 -13.69 -1.53
N ARG A 149 4.43 -14.27 -0.37
CA ARG A 149 4.10 -15.67 -0.07
C ARG A 149 2.59 -15.91 -0.04
N ARG A 150 1.81 -15.01 0.54
CA ARG A 150 0.33 -15.10 0.54
C ARG A 150 -0.22 -15.02 -0.89
N ARG A 151 0.31 -14.12 -1.73
CA ARG A 151 -0.06 -14.01 -3.14
C ARG A 151 0.27 -15.27 -3.94
N GLN A 152 1.42 -15.90 -3.67
CA GLN A 152 1.83 -17.15 -4.30
C GLN A 152 1.02 -18.35 -3.82
N ALA A 153 0.63 -18.40 -2.55
CA ALA A 153 -0.27 -19.43 -2.05
C ALA A 153 -1.64 -19.39 -2.75
N ALA A 154 -2.12 -18.19 -3.11
CA ALA A 154 -3.34 -18.01 -3.90
C ALA A 154 -3.15 -18.32 -5.39
N GLN A 155 -1.91 -18.29 -5.89
CA GLN A 155 -1.51 -18.57 -7.27
C GLN A 155 -0.62 -19.82 -7.27
N SER A 156 -1.22 -20.99 -7.01
CA SER A 156 -0.61 -22.32 -7.08
C SER A 156 0.43 -22.44 -8.19
N SER A 157 1.70 -22.19 -7.89
CA SER A 157 2.80 -22.26 -8.86
C SER A 157 4.13 -22.47 -8.16
N THR A 158 4.92 -23.39 -8.71
CA THR A 158 6.15 -23.99 -8.20
C THR A 158 7.37 -23.04 -8.18
N ALA A 159 7.17 -21.74 -7.98
CA ALA A 159 8.21 -20.69 -8.08
C ALA A 159 8.73 -20.19 -6.71
N ASN A 160 8.66 -21.03 -5.67
CA ASN A 160 8.71 -20.64 -4.25
C ASN A 160 10.02 -20.04 -3.73
N THR A 161 11.14 -20.12 -4.47
CA THR A 161 12.46 -19.71 -3.95
C THR A 161 13.03 -18.46 -4.63
N ILE A 162 12.66 -18.21 -5.89
CA ILE A 162 13.28 -17.15 -6.71
C ILE A 162 12.76 -15.78 -6.28
N THR A 163 11.47 -15.61 -5.98
CA THR A 163 10.96 -14.28 -5.61
C THR A 163 11.41 -13.84 -4.23
N SER A 164 11.34 -14.73 -3.22
CA SER A 164 11.78 -14.39 -1.86
C SER A 164 13.26 -14.07 -1.81
N SER A 165 14.08 -14.68 -2.67
CA SER A 165 15.49 -14.32 -2.79
C SER A 165 15.65 -12.97 -3.49
N THR A 166 14.90 -12.67 -4.56
CA THR A 166 14.96 -11.35 -5.23
C THR A 166 14.55 -10.20 -4.32
N VAL A 167 13.52 -10.38 -3.47
CA VAL A 167 13.13 -9.36 -2.47
C VAL A 167 14.27 -9.10 -1.49
N ARG A 168 14.97 -10.16 -1.05
CA ARG A 168 16.12 -10.02 -0.14
C ARG A 168 17.31 -9.31 -0.81
N GLN A 169 17.58 -9.61 -2.08
CA GLN A 169 18.60 -8.92 -2.86
C GLN A 169 18.27 -7.43 -3.01
N TYR A 170 17.02 -7.11 -3.35
CA TYR A 170 16.55 -5.73 -3.43
C TYR A 170 16.66 -5.03 -2.08
N ALA A 171 16.29 -5.69 -0.98
CA ALA A 171 16.47 -5.16 0.37
C ALA A 171 17.95 -4.85 0.67
N ALA A 172 18.87 -5.76 0.37
CA ALA A 172 20.31 -5.54 0.61
C ALA A 172 20.87 -4.35 -0.21
N ILE A 173 20.43 -4.19 -1.46
CA ILE A 173 20.80 -3.05 -2.31
C ILE A 173 20.27 -1.74 -1.73
N VAL A 174 18.98 -1.69 -1.35
CA VAL A 174 18.39 -0.46 -0.79
C VAL A 174 19.00 -0.13 0.57
N LEU A 175 19.32 -1.14 1.39
CA LEU A 175 20.03 -0.96 2.66
C LEU A 175 21.43 -0.36 2.47
N THR A 176 22.13 -0.79 1.42
CA THR A 176 23.43 -0.21 1.03
C THR A 176 23.28 1.27 0.70
N ALA A 177 22.30 1.62 -0.15
CA ALA A 177 22.02 3.01 -0.50
C ALA A 177 21.63 3.85 0.74
N LEU A 178 20.91 3.24 1.68
CA LEU A 178 20.50 3.86 2.93
C LEU A 178 21.71 4.15 3.85
N HIS A 179 22.60 3.18 4.08
CA HIS A 179 23.82 3.41 4.86
C HIS A 179 24.74 4.46 4.22
N HIS A 180 24.82 4.48 2.89
CA HIS A 180 25.53 5.52 2.16
C HIS A 180 24.88 6.91 2.38
N SER A 181 23.54 6.99 2.35
CA SER A 181 22.82 8.24 2.63
C SER A 181 23.06 8.78 4.04
N PHE A 182 23.33 7.89 5.01
CA PHE A 182 23.69 8.22 6.40
C PHE A 182 25.20 8.43 6.63
N ARG A 183 26.05 8.33 5.60
CA ARG A 183 27.53 8.43 5.67
C ARG A 183 28.20 7.33 6.51
N GLU A 184 27.61 6.14 6.55
CA GLU A 184 28.14 4.99 7.28
C GLU A 184 28.86 4.02 6.34
N ASP A 185 30.01 4.45 5.83
CA ASP A 185 30.72 3.75 4.75
C ASP A 185 31.15 2.32 5.12
N ALA A 186 31.44 2.06 6.40
CA ALA A 186 31.80 0.73 6.88
C ALA A 186 30.62 -0.25 6.80
N LEU A 187 29.43 0.18 7.23
CA LEU A 187 28.22 -0.64 7.16
C LEU A 187 27.70 -0.75 5.73
N ALA A 188 27.86 0.30 4.92
CA ALA A 188 27.53 0.26 3.50
C ALA A 188 28.37 -0.79 2.75
N LYS A 189 29.68 -0.87 3.03
CA LYS A 189 30.55 -1.92 2.45
C LYS A 189 30.10 -3.33 2.84
N ALA A 190 29.83 -3.55 4.12
CA ALA A 190 29.33 -4.84 4.60
C ALA A 190 27.97 -5.22 3.96
N ALA A 191 27.05 -4.26 3.83
CA ALA A 191 25.77 -4.47 3.16
C ALA A 191 25.94 -4.75 1.65
N THR A 192 26.92 -4.12 1.01
CA THR A 192 27.24 -4.36 -0.41
C THR A 192 27.78 -5.76 -0.63
N GLU A 193 28.70 -6.21 0.22
CA GLU A 193 29.24 -7.57 0.18
C GLU A 193 28.13 -8.61 0.35
N GLU A 194 27.20 -8.36 1.26
CA GLU A 194 26.04 -9.22 1.47
C GLU A 194 25.09 -9.22 0.26
N ALA A 195 24.85 -8.06 -0.36
CA ALA A 195 24.07 -7.97 -1.60
C ALA A 195 24.71 -8.78 -2.75
N ILE A 196 26.04 -8.69 -2.90
CA ILE A 196 26.80 -9.48 -3.89
C ILE A 196 26.68 -10.97 -3.58
N ARG A 197 26.86 -11.36 -2.32
CA ARG A 197 26.75 -12.76 -1.88
C ARG A 197 25.38 -13.35 -2.20
N ILE A 198 24.30 -12.63 -1.91
CA ILE A 198 22.92 -13.07 -2.21
C ILE A 198 22.71 -13.19 -3.73
N SER A 199 23.19 -12.22 -4.50
CA SER A 199 23.09 -12.22 -5.97
C SER A 199 23.80 -13.44 -6.58
N GLN A 200 24.99 -13.77 -6.09
CA GLN A 200 25.75 -14.94 -6.53
C GLN A 200 25.02 -16.24 -6.19
N GLN A 201 24.48 -16.36 -4.98
CA GLN A 201 23.70 -17.53 -4.58
C GLN A 201 22.48 -17.76 -5.47
N GLN A 202 21.81 -16.69 -5.90
CA GLN A 202 20.69 -16.81 -6.86
C GLN A 202 21.15 -17.29 -8.23
N SER A 203 22.24 -16.72 -8.77
CA SER A 203 22.76 -17.12 -10.09
C SER A 203 23.12 -18.61 -10.16
N VAL A 204 23.63 -19.17 -9.06
CA VAL A 204 23.96 -20.60 -8.95
C VAL A 204 22.69 -21.44 -8.91
N GLN A 205 21.66 -21.04 -8.14
CA GLN A 205 20.37 -21.74 -8.09
C GLN A 205 19.64 -21.75 -9.43
N THR A 206 19.72 -20.68 -10.22
CA THR A 206 19.12 -20.63 -11.56
C THR A 206 19.81 -21.54 -12.58
N ASN A 207 21.10 -21.81 -12.41
CA ASN A 207 21.84 -22.71 -13.31
C ASN A 207 21.60 -24.19 -12.98
N GLN A 208 21.46 -24.55 -11.70
CA GLN A 208 21.11 -25.92 -11.30
C GLN A 208 19.73 -26.39 -11.79
N HIS A 209 18.79 -25.47 -12.03
CA HIS A 209 17.45 -25.81 -12.53
C HIS A 209 17.37 -25.93 -14.06
N LYS A 210 18.47 -25.76 -14.79
CA LYS A 210 18.55 -25.91 -16.26
C LYS A 210 19.20 -27.22 -16.72
N ASP A 211 19.89 -27.92 -15.83
CA ASP A 211 20.62 -29.15 -16.14
C ASP A 211 19.88 -30.44 -15.71
N ASP A 212 18.66 -30.30 -15.16
CA ASP A 212 17.67 -31.38 -14.92
C ASP A 212 16.48 -31.26 -15.89
#